data_AF-A0A5S3YM90-F1
#
_entry.id   AF-A0A5S3YM90-F1
#
_cell.length_a   1.000
_cell.length_b   1.000
_cell.length_c   1.000
_cell.angle_alpha   90.00
_cell.angle_beta   90.00
_cell.angle_gamma   90.00
#
_symmetry.space_group_name_H-M   'P 1'
#
loop_
_entity.id
_entity.type
_entity.pdbx_description
1 polymer ?
#
loop_
_entity_poly.entity_id
_entity_poly.type
_entity_poly.pdbx_seq_one_letter_code
_entity_poly.pdbx_strand_id
1 'polypeptide(L)'
;MFELALDPTTWGLLCLVALAAGFIDAIAGGGGLLTVPALLTAGLPPHLTLGTNKLAASFGSLTASFTYYKKQLFKPSFWIGSIIATAIGAVLGTLLVDFLSIEFLNKLIPVIIIAVAIYSLV
;
A
#
# COMPACT_ATOMS: atom_id res chain seq x y z
N MET A 1 13.08 10.70 15.71
CA MET A 1 12.32 10.32 14.49
C MET A 1 10.87 9.96 14.79
N PHE A 2 10.57 9.08 15.75
CA PHE A 2 9.18 8.77 16.11
C PHE A 2 8.40 9.95 16.75
N GLU A 3 9.10 10.97 17.26
CA GLU A 3 8.45 12.19 17.76
C GLU A 3 7.76 13.01 16.65
N LEU A 4 8.27 12.99 15.40
CA LEU A 4 7.59 13.63 14.26
C LEU A 4 6.27 12.93 13.92
N ALA A 5 6.23 11.61 14.07
CA ALA A 5 5.02 10.82 13.87
C ALA A 5 3.97 11.02 14.97
N LEU A 6 4.29 11.68 16.08
CA LEU A 6 3.34 11.97 17.18
C LEU A 6 2.85 13.42 17.19
N ASP A 7 3.40 14.26 16.31
CA ASP A 7 2.98 15.65 16.17
C ASP A 7 1.60 15.72 15.45
N PRO A 8 0.57 16.35 16.04
CA PRO A 8 -0.76 16.48 15.42
C PRO A 8 -0.74 17.12 14.04
N THR A 9 0.24 17.99 13.77
CA THR A 9 0.43 18.62 12.46
C THR A 9 0.81 17.59 11.38
N THR A 10 1.70 16.65 11.71
CA THR A 10 2.11 15.54 10.84
C THR A 10 0.93 14.64 10.50
N TRP A 11 0.03 14.38 11.45
CA TRP A 11 -1.17 13.57 11.20
C TRP A 11 -2.10 14.25 10.19
N GLY A 12 -2.29 15.57 10.31
CA GLY A 12 -3.07 16.35 9.33
C GLY A 12 -2.48 16.26 7.92
N LEU A 13 -1.15 16.38 7.79
CA LEU A 13 -0.46 16.24 6.50
C LEU A 13 -0.57 14.82 5.94
N LEU A 14 -0.34 13.80 6.76
CA LEU A 14 -0.47 12.40 6.33
C LEU A 14 -1.90 12.07 5.89
N CYS A 15 -2.93 12.61 6.56
CA CYS A 15 -4.32 12.48 6.14
C CYS A 15 -4.57 13.12 4.77
N LEU A 16 -4.04 14.34 4.52
CA LEU A 16 -4.16 15.00 3.23
C LEU A 16 -3.46 14.21 2.12
N VAL A 17 -2.25 13.71 2.39
CA VAL A 17 -1.51 12.85 1.44
C VAL A 17 -2.27 11.56 1.18
N ALA A 18 -2.80 10.90 2.20
CA ALA A 18 -3.58 9.68 2.06
C ALA A 18 -4.86 9.90 1.26
N LEU A 19 -5.53 11.05 1.45
CA LEU A 19 -6.72 11.40 0.68
C LEU A 19 -6.39 11.63 -0.80
N ALA A 20 -5.35 12.42 -1.09
CA ALA A 20 -4.89 12.66 -2.46
C ALA A 20 -4.42 11.36 -3.14
N ALA A 21 -3.66 10.54 -2.41
CA ALA A 21 -3.19 9.25 -2.88
C ALA A 21 -4.35 8.30 -3.16
N GLY A 22 -5.35 8.22 -2.29
CA GLY A 22 -6.55 7.40 -2.50
C GLY A 22 -7.38 7.87 -3.70
N PHE A 23 -7.49 9.17 -3.93
CA PHE A 23 -8.14 9.73 -5.12
C PHE A 23 -7.40 9.35 -6.41
N ILE A 24 -6.07 9.48 -6.43
CA ILE A 24 -5.25 9.09 -7.58
C ILE A 24 -5.30 7.58 -7.81
N ASP A 25 -5.23 6.79 -6.75
CA ASP A 25 -5.32 5.32 -6.80
C ASP A 25 -6.65 4.87 -7.42
N ALA A 26 -7.74 5.58 -7.12
CA ALA A 26 -9.05 5.30 -7.72
C ALA A 26 -9.13 5.61 -9.22
N ILE A 27 -8.29 6.50 -9.74
CA ILE A 27 -8.30 6.91 -11.16
C ILE A 27 -7.29 6.11 -11.98
N ALA A 28 -6.03 6.08 -11.53
CA ALA A 28 -4.89 5.55 -12.28
C ALA A 28 -4.21 4.36 -11.60
N GLY A 29 -4.49 4.13 -10.31
CA GLY A 29 -3.75 3.18 -9.48
C GLY A 29 -2.40 3.73 -9.00
N GLY A 30 -1.78 3.03 -8.04
CA GLY A 30 -0.43 3.35 -7.58
C GLY A 30 -0.35 4.38 -6.45
N GLY A 31 -1.43 4.65 -5.72
CA GLY A 31 -1.44 5.61 -4.60
C GLY A 31 -0.41 5.30 -3.50
N GLY A 32 0.01 4.03 -3.40
CA GLY A 32 1.11 3.59 -2.55
C GLY A 32 2.44 4.31 -2.81
N LEU A 33 2.67 4.79 -4.03
CA LEU A 33 3.87 5.55 -4.40
C LEU A 33 3.92 6.93 -3.72
N LEU A 34 2.78 7.45 -3.24
CA LEU A 34 2.69 8.70 -2.48
C LEU A 34 2.69 8.46 -0.97
N THR A 35 1.91 7.49 -0.49
CA THR A 35 1.78 7.21 0.95
C THR A 35 3.03 6.60 1.57
N VAL A 36 3.73 5.70 0.87
CA VAL A 36 4.94 5.05 1.38
C VAL A 36 6.07 6.06 1.64
N PRO A 37 6.48 6.92 0.69
CA PRO A 37 7.51 7.91 0.99
C PRO A 37 7.05 8.90 2.05
N ALA A 38 5.77 9.31 2.08
CA ALA A 38 5.26 10.21 3.12
C ALA A 38 5.39 9.59 4.53
N LEU A 39 5.01 8.33 4.71
CA LEU A 39 5.14 7.61 5.98
C LEU A 39 6.61 7.39 6.38
N LEU A 40 7.49 7.07 5.42
CA LEU A 40 8.94 6.99 5.67
C LEU A 40 9.50 8.35 6.11
N THR A 41 9.10 9.45 5.47
CA THR A 41 9.54 10.80 5.85
C THR A 41 8.99 11.24 7.21
N ALA A 42 7.82 10.74 7.62
CA ALA A 42 7.29 10.92 8.96
C ALA A 42 8.06 10.12 10.04
N GLY A 43 9.05 9.30 9.63
CA GLY A 43 9.93 8.57 10.53
C GLY A 43 9.43 7.18 10.92
N LEU A 44 8.41 6.63 10.23
CA LEU A 44 7.97 5.27 10.47
C LEU A 44 8.98 4.26 9.89
N PRO A 45 9.27 3.17 10.62
CA PRO A 45 10.12 2.11 10.10
C PRO A 45 9.46 1.43 8.88
N PRO A 46 10.25 0.92 7.93
CA PRO A 46 9.78 0.27 6.70
C PRO A 46 8.64 -0.74 6.86
N HIS A 47 8.74 -1.64 7.84
CA HIS A 47 7.73 -2.69 8.04
C HIS A 47 6.38 -2.09 8.45
N LEU A 48 6.36 -1.07 9.32
CA LEU A 48 5.13 -0.34 9.68
C LEU A 48 4.61 0.44 8.48
N THR A 49 5.48 1.16 7.77
CA THR A 49 5.07 1.93 6.58
C THR A 49 4.41 1.05 5.52
N LEU A 50 5.03 -0.08 5.18
CA LEU A 50 4.49 -1.03 4.21
C LEU A 50 3.17 -1.65 4.71
N GLY A 51 3.12 -2.03 6.00
CA GLY A 51 1.91 -2.56 6.63
C GLY A 51 0.74 -1.57 6.60
N THR A 52 0.96 -0.33 7.06
CA THR A 52 -0.05 0.74 7.06
C THR A 52 -0.57 1.03 5.66
N ASN A 53 0.33 1.12 4.67
CA ASN A 53 -0.05 1.34 3.28
C ASN A 53 -0.90 0.18 2.73
N LYS A 54 -0.48 -1.07 2.94
CA LYS A 54 -1.21 -2.24 2.43
C LYS A 54 -2.54 -2.46 3.14
N LEU A 55 -2.63 -2.17 4.43
CA LEU A 55 -3.90 -2.20 5.17
C LEU A 55 -4.90 -1.20 4.59
N ALA A 56 -4.48 0.05 4.38
CA ALA A 56 -5.34 1.08 3.80
C ALA A 56 -5.82 0.70 2.38
N ALA A 57 -4.91 0.24 1.51
CA ALA A 57 -5.25 -0.19 0.14
C ALA A 57 -6.20 -1.41 0.12
N SER A 58 -6.13 -2.28 1.12
CA SER A 58 -7.01 -3.45 1.23
C SER A 58 -8.47 -3.04 1.45
N PHE A 59 -8.73 -2.00 2.25
CA PHE A 59 -10.09 -1.46 2.41
C PHE A 59 -10.65 -0.87 1.11
N GLY A 60 -9.80 -0.17 0.34
CA GLY A 60 -10.17 0.33 -0.99
C GLY A 60 -10.54 -0.80 -1.94
N SER A 61 -9.68 -1.81 -2.04
CA SER A 61 -9.90 -3.00 -2.88
C SER A 61 -11.14 -3.79 -2.44
N LEU A 62 -11.36 -3.95 -1.13
CA LEU A 62 -12.54 -4.62 -0.57
C LEU A 62 -13.83 -3.88 -0.95
N THR A 63 -13.83 -2.55 -0.82
CA THR A 63 -15.00 -1.71 -1.15
C THR A 63 -15.32 -1.76 -2.64
N ALA A 64 -14.29 -1.68 -3.50
CA ALA A 64 -14.45 -1.82 -4.94
C ALA A 64 -14.98 -3.21 -5.32
N SER A 65 -14.39 -4.27 -4.75
CA SER A 65 -14.82 -5.66 -4.97
C SER A 65 -16.27 -5.88 -4.54
N PHE A 66 -16.66 -5.38 -3.36
CA PHE A 66 -18.03 -5.46 -2.86
C PHE A 66 -19.02 -4.70 -3.78
N THR A 67 -18.63 -3.52 -4.26
CA THR A 67 -19.45 -2.73 -5.18
C THR A 67 -19.66 -3.45 -6.51
N TYR A 68 -18.60 -4.05 -7.08
CA TYR A 68 -18.69 -4.82 -8.33
C TYR A 68 -19.52 -6.09 -8.17
N TYR A 69 -19.41 -6.76 -7.03
CA TYR A 69 -20.25 -7.91 -6.70
C TYR A 69 -21.73 -7.50 -6.62
N LYS A 70 -22.05 -6.42 -5.90
CA LYS A 70 -23.42 -5.91 -5.77
C LYS A 70 -24.02 -5.50 -7.13
N LYS A 71 -23.20 -4.98 -8.04
CA LYS A 71 -23.58 -4.64 -9.41
C LYS A 71 -23.64 -5.85 -10.36
N GLN A 72 -23.43 -7.07 -9.87
CA GLN A 72 -23.42 -8.31 -10.66
C GLN A 72 -22.41 -8.29 -11.82
N LEU A 73 -21.31 -7.53 -11.67
CA LEU A 73 -20.28 -7.38 -12.71
C LEU A 73 -19.31 -8.56 -12.76
N PHE A 74 -19.24 -9.37 -11.70
CA PHE A 74 -18.50 -10.63 -11.70
C PHE A 74 -19.14 -11.65 -10.75
N LYS A 75 -18.81 -12.94 -10.95
CA LYS A 75 -19.22 -14.05 -10.10
C LYS A 75 -18.03 -14.52 -9.26
N PRO A 76 -18.08 -14.44 -7.91
CA PRO A 76 -16.98 -14.85 -7.05
C PRO A 76 -16.53 -16.30 -7.27
N SER A 77 -17.47 -17.20 -7.60
CA SER A 77 -17.19 -18.62 -7.85
C SER A 77 -16.17 -18.86 -8.97
N PHE A 78 -16.14 -17.99 -9.98
CA PHE A 78 -15.17 -18.08 -11.08
C PHE A 78 -13.74 -17.69 -10.64
N TRP A 79 -13.62 -16.86 -9.61
CA TRP A 79 -12.35 -16.27 -9.16
C TRP A 79 -11.76 -16.94 -7.91
N ILE A 80 -12.36 -18.03 -7.41
CA ILE A 80 -11.89 -18.74 -6.20
C ILE A 80 -10.41 -19.13 -6.30
N GLY A 81 -9.97 -19.62 -7.47
CA GLY A 81 -8.57 -19.97 -7.70
C GLY A 81 -7.63 -18.77 -7.51
N SER A 82 -8.01 -17.62 -8.07
CA SER A 82 -7.25 -16.36 -7.93
C SER A 82 -7.22 -15.86 -6.48
N ILE A 83 -8.33 -16.00 -5.73
CA ILE A 83 -8.39 -15.65 -4.31
C ILE A 83 -7.39 -16.48 -3.51
N ILE A 84 -7.39 -17.81 -3.70
CA ILE A 84 -6.47 -18.70 -2.99
C ILE A 84 -5.02 -18.41 -3.38
N ALA A 85 -4.72 -18.28 -4.66
CA ALA A 85 -3.37 -17.96 -5.13
C ALA A 85 -2.87 -16.62 -4.58
N THR A 86 -3.74 -15.59 -4.55
CA THR A 86 -3.42 -14.27 -3.98
C THR A 86 -3.17 -14.37 -2.48
N ALA A 87 -3.99 -15.14 -1.74
CA ALA A 87 -3.82 -15.33 -0.31
C ALA A 87 -2.48 -16.02 0.01
N ILE A 88 -2.14 -17.08 -0.71
CA ILE A 88 -0.85 -17.78 -0.57
C ILE A 88 0.30 -16.83 -0.89
N GLY A 89 0.21 -16.11 -2.02
CA GLY A 89 1.23 -15.14 -2.42
C GLY A 89 1.42 -14.02 -1.40
N ALA A 90 0.34 -13.50 -0.81
CA ALA A 90 0.38 -12.48 0.22
C ALA A 90 1.04 -12.98 1.51
N VAL A 91 0.72 -14.20 1.95
CA VAL A 91 1.34 -14.83 3.13
C VAL A 91 2.83 -15.05 2.88
N LEU A 92 3.20 -15.68 1.77
CA LEU A 92 4.60 -15.94 1.43
C LEU A 92 5.40 -14.65 1.29
N GLY A 93 4.86 -13.64 0.62
CA GLY A 93 5.50 -12.34 0.47
C GLY A 93 5.70 -11.62 1.81
N THR A 94 4.70 -11.68 2.70
CA THR A 94 4.79 -11.06 4.04
C THR A 94 5.85 -11.76 4.90
N LEU A 95 5.87 -13.10 4.90
CA LEU A 95 6.90 -13.87 5.60
C LEU A 95 8.30 -13.57 5.05
N LEU A 96 8.45 -13.47 3.73
CA LEU A 96 9.73 -13.13 3.10
C LEU A 96 10.22 -11.75 3.55
N VAL A 97 9.33 -10.75 3.59
CA VAL A 97 9.68 -9.40 4.06
C VAL A 97 10.06 -9.40 5.54
N ASP A 98 9.45 -10.24 6.37
CA ASP A 98 9.77 -10.37 7.80
C ASP A 98 11.20 -10.90 8.04
N PHE A 99 11.73 -11.74 7.12
CA PHE A 99 13.12 -12.20 7.16
C PHE A 99 14.16 -11.15 6.70
N LEU A 100 13.73 -10.00 6.16
CA LEU A 100 14.63 -8.95 5.69
C LEU A 100 14.97 -7.95 6.81
N SER A 101 16.23 -7.54 6.88
CA SER A 101 16.66 -6.50 7.82
C SER A 101 16.04 -5.15 7.49
N ILE A 102 15.81 -4.35 8.54
CA ILE A 102 15.28 -2.98 8.42
C ILE A 102 16.24 -2.11 7.61
N GLU A 103 17.56 -2.27 7.77
CA GLU A 103 18.57 -1.54 6.98
C GLU A 103 18.48 -1.87 5.50
N PHE A 104 18.25 -3.14 5.16
CA PHE A 104 18.08 -3.56 3.77
C PHE A 104 16.80 -2.97 3.17
N LEU A 105 15.67 -3.05 3.89
CA LEU A 105 14.41 -2.47 3.44
C LEU A 105 14.48 -0.94 3.28
N ASN A 106 15.15 -0.24 4.19
CA ASN A 106 15.37 1.21 4.11
C ASN A 106 16.11 1.64 2.83
N LYS A 107 17.05 0.83 2.35
CA LYS A 107 17.79 1.10 1.11
C LYS A 107 17.00 0.66 -0.12
N LEU A 108 16.32 -0.48 -0.03
CA LEU A 108 15.63 -1.10 -1.16
C LEU A 108 14.34 -0.36 -1.53
N ILE A 109 13.53 0.04 -0.55
CA ILE A 109 12.20 0.61 -0.79
C ILE A 109 12.25 1.88 -1.65
N PRO A 110 13.09 2.89 -1.36
CA PRO A 110 13.16 4.09 -2.21
C PRO A 110 13.54 3.78 -3.65
N VAL A 111 14.47 2.84 -3.87
CA VAL A 111 14.88 2.41 -5.21
C VAL A 111 13.71 1.76 -5.96
N ILE A 112 12.97 0.88 -5.29
CA ILE A 112 11.77 0.24 -5.87
C ILE A 112 10.70 1.28 -6.21
N ILE A 113 10.42 2.23 -5.31
CA ILE A 113 9.41 3.27 -5.54
C ILE A 113 9.77 4.11 -6.77
N ILE A 114 11.03 4.53 -6.90
CA ILE A 114 11.49 5.30 -8.06
C ILE A 114 11.40 4.46 -9.33
N ALA A 115 11.83 3.20 -9.29
CA ALA A 115 11.75 2.30 -10.45
C ALA A 115 10.30 2.08 -10.91
N VAL A 116 9.37 1.85 -9.99
CA VAL A 116 7.94 1.68 -10.30
C VAL A 116 7.32 2.99 -10.77
N ALA A 117 7.70 4.13 -10.19
CA ALA A 117 7.22 5.44 -10.64
C ALA A 117 7.66 5.75 -12.09
N ILE A 118 8.92 5.43 -12.44
CA ILE A 118 9.42 5.57 -13.82
C ILE A 118 8.66 4.61 -14.74
N TYR A 119 8.50 3.35 -14.36
CA TYR A 119 7.75 2.38 -15.16
C TYR A 119 6.31 2.82 -15.40
N SER A 120 5.65 3.44 -14.42
CA SER A 120 4.28 3.92 -14.55
C SER A 120 4.14 5.18 -15.41
N LEU A 121 5.23 5.88 -15.71
CA LEU A 121 5.23 7.10 -16.53
C LEU A 121 5.36 6.79 -18.03
N VAL A 122 5.92 5.62 -18.37
CA VAL A 122 6.12 5.13 -19.75
C VAL A 122 4.90 4.36 -20.21
#